data_AF-X1JNZ7-F1
#
_entry.id   AF-X1JNZ7-F1
#
_cell.length_a   1.000
_cell.length_b   1.000
_cell.length_c   1.000
_cell.angle_alpha   90.00
_cell.angle_beta   90.00
_cell.angle_gamma   90.00
#
_symmetry.space_group_name_H-M   'P 1'
#
loop_
_entity.id
_entity.type
_entity.pdbx_description
1 polymer ?
#
loop_
_entity_poly.entity_id
_entity_poly.type
_entity_poly.pdbx_seq_one_letter_code
_entity_poly.pdbx_strand_id
1 'polypeptide(L)'
;TETANLMKTLKAGGADVMLCASNPLTTQDDVSACLVKDYKISVFAIKGESDKIYYSHISKMLDSNPQVILDDGADTISQLHLNRKQQLSSIFGGIEETTTGVIRLRSMEKEGILSFP
;
A
#
# COMPACT_ATOMS: atom_id res chain seq x y z
N THR A 1 -6.24 -1.19 -16.87
CA THR A 1 -5.20 -2.10 -16.34
C THR A 1 -5.66 -2.66 -15.02
N GLU A 2 -4.96 -3.65 -14.51
CA GLU A 2 -5.32 -4.55 -13.41
C GLU A 2 -5.55 -3.79 -12.11
N THR A 3 -4.52 -3.11 -11.58
CA THR A 3 -4.61 -2.33 -10.32
C THR A 3 -5.64 -1.21 -10.40
N ALA A 4 -5.78 -0.56 -11.56
CA ALA A 4 -6.79 0.48 -11.74
C ALA A 4 -8.22 -0.08 -11.62
N ASN A 5 -8.48 -1.26 -12.16
CA ASN A 5 -9.78 -1.92 -12.02
C ASN A 5 -10.04 -2.34 -10.56
N LEU A 6 -9.02 -2.80 -9.83
CA LEU A 6 -9.12 -3.08 -8.40
C LEU A 6 -9.51 -1.82 -7.61
N MET A 7 -8.77 -0.72 -7.79
CA MET A 7 -9.03 0.55 -7.08
C MET A 7 -10.43 1.10 -7.38
N LYS A 8 -10.87 1.03 -8.64
CA LYS A 8 -12.23 1.40 -9.04
C LYS A 8 -13.29 0.53 -8.36
N THR A 9 -13.04 -0.78 -8.25
CA THR A 9 -13.96 -1.71 -7.61
C THR A 9 -14.09 -1.43 -6.12
N LEU A 10 -12.97 -1.22 -5.42
CA LEU A 10 -12.97 -0.86 -4.00
C LEU A 10 -13.69 0.47 -3.75
N LYS A 11 -13.42 1.49 -4.58
CA LYS A 11 -14.12 2.77 -4.50
C LYS A 11 -15.62 2.64 -4.77
N ALA A 12 -16.01 1.85 -5.77
CA ALA A 12 -17.41 1.56 -6.05
C ALA A 12 -18.09 0.79 -4.89
N GLY A 13 -17.33 -0.01 -4.15
CA GLY A 13 -17.75 -0.66 -2.91
C GLY A 13 -17.86 0.28 -1.69
N GLY A 14 -17.55 1.57 -1.84
CA GLY A 14 -17.67 2.58 -0.79
C GLY A 14 -16.39 2.84 0.00
N ALA A 15 -15.26 2.24 -0.38
CA ALA A 15 -13.98 2.53 0.26
C ALA A 15 -13.44 3.90 -0.17
N ASP A 16 -12.83 4.62 0.77
CA ASP A 16 -11.88 5.68 0.44
C ASP A 16 -10.52 5.03 0.16
N VAL A 17 -9.97 5.29 -1.02
CA VAL A 17 -8.83 4.55 -1.55
C VAL A 17 -7.67 5.48 -1.87
N MET A 18 -6.49 5.04 -1.47
CA MET A 18 -5.21 5.68 -1.75
C MET A 18 -4.23 4.61 -2.22
N LEU A 19 -3.40 4.96 -3.20
CA LEU A 19 -2.48 4.03 -3.84
C LEU A 19 -1.06 4.60 -3.84
N CYS A 20 -0.06 3.75 -3.59
CA CYS A 20 1.34 4.00 -3.93
C CYS A 20 1.90 2.83 -4.74
N ALA A 21 3.09 3.00 -5.32
CA ALA A 21 3.75 1.91 -6.04
C ALA A 21 4.16 0.78 -5.07
N SER A 22 4.13 -0.47 -5.54
CA SER A 22 4.80 -1.62 -4.89
C SER A 22 6.22 -1.85 -5.40
N ASN A 23 6.57 -1.23 -6.54
CA ASN A 23 7.92 -1.26 -7.09
C ASN A 23 8.20 0.01 -7.92
N PRO A 24 9.36 0.67 -7.71
CA PRO A 24 9.70 1.92 -8.38
C PRO A 24 9.66 1.92 -9.92
N LEU A 25 9.82 0.76 -10.56
CA LEU A 25 9.93 0.63 -12.01
C LEU A 25 8.61 0.26 -12.71
N THR A 26 7.59 -0.13 -11.95
CA THR A 26 6.39 -0.81 -12.47
C THR A 26 5.21 0.10 -12.75
N THR A 27 5.25 1.34 -12.25
CA THR A 27 4.18 2.32 -12.44
C THR A 27 3.93 2.57 -13.93
N GLN A 28 2.64 2.60 -14.30
CA GLN A 28 2.17 3.07 -15.60
C GLN A 28 1.60 4.47 -15.40
N ASP A 29 2.37 5.51 -15.75
CA ASP A 29 2.05 6.90 -15.38
C ASP A 29 0.74 7.40 -15.99
N ASP A 30 0.37 6.91 -17.17
CA ASP A 30 -0.92 7.20 -17.83
C ASP A 30 -2.11 6.63 -17.05
N VAL A 31 -1.95 5.43 -16.49
CA VAL A 31 -2.93 4.79 -15.59
C VAL A 31 -3.05 5.59 -14.29
N SER A 32 -1.93 5.95 -13.67
CA SER A 32 -1.91 6.77 -12.45
C SER A 32 -2.59 8.12 -12.68
N ALA A 33 -2.29 8.78 -13.80
CA ALA A 33 -2.92 10.05 -14.17
C ALA A 33 -4.44 9.92 -14.38
N CYS A 34 -4.89 8.82 -15.02
CA CYS A 34 -6.32 8.55 -15.21
C CYS A 34 -7.04 8.33 -13.87
N LEU A 35 -6.47 7.55 -12.94
CA LEU A 35 -7.04 7.32 -11.61
C LEU A 35 -7.24 8.63 -10.83
N VAL A 36 -6.26 9.53 -10.90
CA VAL A 36 -6.35 10.85 -10.26
C VAL A 36 -7.39 11.73 -10.95
N LYS A 37 -7.28 11.89 -12.28
CA LYS A 37 -8.09 12.85 -13.04
C LYS A 37 -9.56 12.46 -13.11
N ASP A 38 -9.84 11.22 -13.47
CA ASP A 38 -11.16 10.76 -13.86
C ASP A 38 -11.91 10.11 -12.68
N TYR A 39 -11.17 9.44 -11.78
CA TYR A 39 -11.76 8.71 -10.66
C TYR A 39 -11.56 9.39 -9.30
N LYS A 40 -10.79 10.48 -9.22
CA LYS A 40 -10.48 11.21 -7.97
C LYS A 40 -9.92 10.28 -6.90
N ILE A 41 -8.99 9.41 -7.29
CA ILE A 41 -8.26 8.51 -6.39
C ILE A 41 -6.87 9.10 -6.18
N SER A 42 -6.44 9.22 -4.92
CA SER A 42 -5.11 9.73 -4.61
C SER A 42 -4.06 8.68 -4.94
N VAL A 43 -3.13 9.02 -5.84
CA VAL A 43 -2.05 8.12 -6.28
C VAL A 43 -0.70 8.77 -6.03
N PHE A 44 0.18 8.06 -5.32
CA PHE A 44 1.56 8.43 -4.99
C PHE A 44 2.51 7.42 -5.63
N ALA A 45 2.65 7.49 -6.95
CA ALA A 45 3.45 6.56 -7.73
C ALA A 45 3.93 7.24 -9.01
N ILE A 46 5.23 7.14 -9.30
CA ILE A 46 5.82 7.64 -10.55
C ILE A 46 6.77 6.57 -11.08
N LYS A 47 6.78 6.35 -12.40
CA LYS A 47 7.70 5.39 -13.02
C LYS A 47 9.16 5.85 -12.88
N GLY A 48 10.01 4.94 -12.43
CA GLY A 48 11.44 5.21 -12.27
C GLY A 48 11.78 6.06 -11.05
N GLU A 49 10.96 6.00 -10.01
CA GLU A 49 11.24 6.73 -8.76
C GLU A 49 12.49 6.20 -8.05
N SER A 50 13.16 7.08 -7.30
CA SER A 50 14.26 6.66 -6.41
C SER A 50 13.70 6.02 -5.14
N ASP A 51 14.48 5.18 -4.46
CA ASP A 51 14.10 4.58 -3.17
C ASP A 51 13.61 5.63 -2.17
N LYS A 52 14.25 6.80 -2.13
CA LYS A 52 13.82 7.90 -1.24
C LYS A 52 12.40 8.37 -1.56
N ILE A 53 12.06 8.48 -2.84
CA ILE A 53 10.71 8.90 -3.28
C ILE A 53 9.71 7.78 -3.00
N TYR A 54 10.06 6.53 -3.32
CA TYR A 54 9.23 5.34 -3.03
C TYR A 54 8.82 5.26 -1.56
N TYR A 55 9.78 5.31 -0.63
CA TYR A 55 9.47 5.28 0.80
C TYR A 55 8.75 6.55 1.28
N SER A 56 8.99 7.71 0.64
CA SER A 56 8.23 8.92 0.91
C SER A 56 6.77 8.77 0.49
N HIS A 57 6.48 8.07 -0.61
CA HIS A 57 5.12 7.78 -1.07
C HIS A 57 4.40 6.81 -0.12
N ILE A 58 5.07 5.74 0.33
CA ILE A 58 4.54 4.83 1.36
C ILE A 58 4.21 5.62 2.63
N SER A 59 5.15 6.46 3.10
CA SER A 59 4.90 7.29 4.29
C SER A 59 3.70 8.22 4.09
N LYS A 60 3.56 8.82 2.90
CA LYS A 60 2.45 9.73 2.60
C LYS A 60 1.10 9.01 2.63
N MET A 61 1.08 7.75 2.18
CA MET A 61 -0.10 6.89 2.29
C MET A 61 -0.41 6.57 3.75
N LEU A 62 0.60 6.24 4.58
CA LEU A 62 0.41 5.98 6.01
C LEU A 62 -0.03 7.21 6.82
N ASP A 63 0.30 8.42 6.37
CA ASP A 63 -0.18 9.67 6.99
C ASP A 63 -1.72 9.82 6.91
N SER A 64 -2.39 9.07 6.03
CA SER A 64 -3.85 9.04 5.94
C SER A 64 -4.54 8.22 7.04
N ASN A 65 -3.77 7.53 7.89
CA ASN A 65 -4.25 6.56 8.90
C ASN A 65 -5.20 5.51 8.29
N PRO A 66 -4.71 4.67 7.35
CA PRO A 66 -5.53 3.65 6.72
C PRO A 66 -6.04 2.63 7.76
N GLN A 67 -7.22 2.05 7.52
CA GLN A 67 -7.79 1.00 8.37
C GLN A 67 -7.54 -0.41 7.80
N VAL A 68 -7.27 -0.51 6.50
CA VAL A 68 -6.98 -1.76 5.80
C VAL A 68 -5.80 -1.52 4.86
N ILE A 69 -4.88 -2.47 4.80
CA ILE A 69 -3.71 -2.40 3.90
C ILE A 69 -3.80 -3.53 2.87
N LEU A 70 -3.69 -3.20 1.59
CA LEU A 70 -3.42 -4.16 0.52
C LEU A 70 -1.97 -3.95 0.10
N ASP A 71 -1.12 -4.93 0.32
CA ASP A 71 0.32 -4.86 0.11
C ASP A 71 0.78 -5.89 -0.92
N ASP A 72 1.88 -5.56 -1.58
CA ASP A 72 2.58 -6.39 -2.56
C ASP A 72 4.06 -6.32 -2.20
N GLY A 73 4.54 -7.37 -1.53
CA GLY A 73 5.92 -7.50 -1.07
C GLY A 73 6.14 -7.13 0.39
N ALA A 74 5.09 -6.79 1.15
CA ALA A 74 5.09 -6.45 2.58
C ALA A 74 5.88 -5.18 2.99
N ASP A 75 6.23 -4.28 2.07
CA ASP A 75 6.97 -3.06 2.40
C ASP A 75 6.12 -2.06 3.19
N THR A 76 4.86 -1.87 2.80
CA THR A 76 3.94 -0.96 3.50
C THR A 76 3.69 -1.42 4.93
N ILE A 77 3.40 -2.71 5.09
CA ILE A 77 3.20 -3.35 6.39
C ILE A 77 4.48 -3.26 7.24
N SER A 78 5.65 -3.50 6.63
CA SER A 78 6.94 -3.38 7.33
C SER A 78 7.20 -1.93 7.79
N GLN A 79 6.96 -0.94 6.94
CA GLN A 79 7.12 0.48 7.29
C GLN A 79 6.18 0.88 8.44
N LEU A 80 4.96 0.37 8.46
CA LEU A 80 4.02 0.61 9.55
C LEU A 80 4.55 0.04 10.88
N HIS A 81 5.02 -1.21 10.90
CA HIS A 81 5.56 -1.85 12.11
C HIS A 81 6.88 -1.23 12.59
N LEU A 82 7.72 -0.74 11.68
CA LEU A 82 9.01 -0.13 12.02
C LEU A 82 8.85 1.32 12.49
N ASN A 83 8.10 2.12 11.74
CA ASN A 83 8.15 3.59 11.84
C ASN A 83 6.86 4.22 12.37
N ARG A 84 5.74 3.49 12.41
CA ARG A 84 4.41 4.03 12.73
C ARG A 84 3.63 3.18 13.75
N LYS A 85 4.32 2.62 14.75
CA LYS A 85 3.73 1.69 15.73
C LYS A 85 2.45 2.19 16.40
N GLN A 86 2.31 3.51 16.60
CA GLN A 86 1.12 4.11 17.20
C GLN A 86 -0.15 3.95 16.34
N GLN A 87 -0.01 3.76 15.02
CA GLN A 87 -1.13 3.54 14.10
C GLN A 87 -1.59 2.08 14.05
N LEU A 88 -0.78 1.12 14.54
CA LEU A 88 -1.07 -0.31 14.44
C LEU A 88 -2.42 -0.69 15.06
N SER A 89 -2.81 -0.05 16.16
CA SER A 89 -4.09 -0.30 16.85
C SER A 89 -5.32 0.12 16.05
N SER A 90 -5.15 0.92 14.99
CA SER A 90 -6.24 1.38 14.12
C SER A 90 -6.42 0.51 12.87
N ILE A 91 -5.53 -0.45 12.63
CA ILE A 91 -5.60 -1.36 11.48
C ILE A 91 -6.54 -2.52 11.80
N PHE A 92 -7.50 -2.76 10.91
CA PHE A 92 -8.42 -3.90 10.98
C PHE A 92 -7.82 -5.16 10.37
N GLY A 93 -6.99 -5.02 9.33
CA GLY A 93 -6.25 -6.14 8.76
C GLY A 93 -5.43 -5.77 7.52
N GLY A 94 -4.60 -6.71 7.10
CA GLY A 94 -3.78 -6.63 5.89
C GLY A 94 -4.10 -7.74 4.89
N ILE A 95 -3.82 -7.47 3.62
CA ILE A 95 -3.84 -8.45 2.54
C ILE A 95 -2.47 -8.37 1.86
N GLU A 96 -1.88 -9.51 1.56
CA GLU A 96 -0.59 -9.60 0.87
C GLU A 96 -0.75 -10.45 -0.40
N GLU A 97 -0.33 -9.90 -1.53
CA GLU A 97 -0.47 -10.53 -2.84
C GLU A 97 0.63 -11.58 -3.12
N THR A 98 1.87 -11.32 -2.71
CA THR A 98 3.03 -12.07 -3.18
C THR A 98 3.54 -13.11 -2.20
N THR A 99 4.10 -14.18 -2.75
CA THR A 99 4.80 -15.21 -1.97
C THR A 99 5.91 -14.62 -1.08
N THR A 100 6.66 -13.65 -1.60
CA THR A 100 7.75 -12.99 -0.86
C THR A 100 7.22 -12.22 0.35
N GLY A 101 6.17 -11.43 0.16
CA GLY A 101 5.54 -10.72 1.28
C GLY A 101 4.93 -11.68 2.29
N VAL A 102 4.26 -12.75 1.86
CA VAL A 102 3.70 -13.77 2.78
C VAL A 102 4.80 -14.42 3.61
N ILE A 103 5.97 -14.71 3.03
CA ILE A 103 7.11 -15.25 3.78
C ILE A 103 7.59 -14.26 4.84
N ARG A 104 7.67 -12.96 4.51
CA ARG A 104 8.03 -11.89 5.46
C ARG A 104 7.02 -11.81 6.61
N LEU A 105 5.72 -11.77 6.30
CA LEU A 105 4.65 -11.72 7.31
C LEU A 105 4.65 -12.95 8.21
N ARG A 106 4.88 -14.15 7.67
CA ARG A 106 5.04 -15.38 8.47
C ARG A 106 6.27 -15.35 9.37
N SER A 107 7.35 -14.69 8.96
CA SER A 107 8.51 -14.48 9.84
C SER A 107 8.13 -13.55 11.00
N MET A 108 7.46 -12.43 10.68
CA MET A 108 6.98 -11.48 11.69
C MET A 108 6.01 -12.14 12.69
N GLU A 109 5.13 -13.01 12.22
CA GLU A 109 4.22 -13.79 13.07
C GLU A 109 4.99 -14.75 13.98
N LYS A 110 5.95 -15.51 13.44
CA LYS A 110 6.81 -16.43 14.24
C LYS A 110 7.63 -15.70 15.30
N GLU A 111 8.03 -14.47 15.01
CA GLU A 111 8.75 -13.59 15.94
C GLU A 111 7.83 -12.88 16.94
N GLY A 112 6.50 -13.02 16.79
CA GLY A 112 5.50 -12.39 17.66
C GLY A 112 5.40 -10.87 17.50
N ILE A 113 5.83 -10.32 16.37
CA ILE A 113 5.85 -8.87 16.10
C ILE A 113 4.73 -8.41 15.16
N LEU A 114 4.09 -9.33 14.41
CA LEU A 114 2.94 -9.02 13.56
C LEU A 114 1.75 -8.60 14.45
N SER A 115 1.27 -7.38 14.26
CA SER A 115 0.37 -6.71 15.23
C SER A 115 -1.11 -6.66 14.81
N PHE A 116 -1.46 -7.12 13.60
CA PHE A 116 -2.84 -7.17 13.10
C PHE A 116 -3.01 -8.38 12.15
N PRO A 117 -4.26 -8.87 11.96
CA PRO A 117 -4.54 -10.05 11.15
C PRO A 117 -4.36 -9.84 9.64
#